data_AF-A0A5C7SVP1-F1
#
_entry.id   AF-A0A5C7SVP1-F1
#
_cell.length_a   1.000
_cell.length_b   1.000
_cell.length_c   1.000
_cell.angle_alpha   90.00
_cell.angle_beta   90.00
_cell.angle_gamma   90.00
#
_symmetry.space_group_name_H-M   'P 1'
#
loop_
_entity.id
_entity.type
_entity.pdbx_description
1 polymer ?
#
loop_
_entity_poly.entity_id
_entity_poly.type
_entity_poly.pdbx_seq_one_letter_code
_entity_poly.pdbx_strand_id
1 'polypeptide(L)'
;KCLGQKSWRELEKHKLAIAKPVYHAQVVLYQAYLELHEHPAIFTAINADTMEIYTELVPFDAVLAQRMSDRAVKVITATDAGELLPRAFHESTHFECRMCPWQDRCWRNPT
;
A
#
# COMPACT_ATOMS: atom_id res chain seq x y z
N LYS A 1 -12.82 -7.42 -3.00
CA LYS A 1 -11.68 -8.14 -2.37
C LYS A 1 -12.19 -9.39 -1.66
N CYS A 2 -11.57 -10.56 -1.82
CA CYS A 2 -11.90 -11.76 -1.02
C CYS A 2 -11.08 -11.79 0.28
N LEU A 3 -11.72 -12.05 1.43
CA LEU A 3 -11.12 -12.02 2.77
C LEU A 3 -11.47 -13.29 3.55
N GLY A 4 -10.51 -13.87 4.27
CA GLY A 4 -10.82 -14.90 5.27
C GLY A 4 -11.40 -14.33 6.57
N GLN A 5 -12.03 -15.18 7.38
CA GLN A 5 -12.88 -14.82 8.52
C GLN A 5 -12.26 -13.82 9.51
N LYS A 6 -10.98 -13.97 9.86
CA LYS A 6 -10.30 -13.01 10.76
C LYS A 6 -10.28 -11.62 10.16
N SER A 7 -9.86 -11.52 8.91
CA SER A 7 -9.78 -10.23 8.21
C SER A 7 -11.15 -9.65 7.89
N TRP A 8 -12.16 -10.50 7.73
CA TRP A 8 -13.55 -10.10 7.56
C TRP A 8 -14.08 -9.38 8.81
N ARG A 9 -13.94 -9.99 9.99
CA ARG A 9 -14.39 -9.39 11.26
C ARG A 9 -13.75 -8.04 11.53
N GLU A 10 -12.46 -7.89 11.21
CA GLU A 10 -11.77 -6.60 11.31
C GLU A 10 -12.38 -5.55 10.37
N LEU A 11 -12.71 -5.94 9.13
CA LEU A 11 -13.35 -5.04 8.17
C LEU A 11 -14.75 -4.61 8.64
N GLU A 12 -15.57 -5.55 9.11
CA GLU A 12 -16.90 -5.23 9.64
C GLU A 12 -16.83 -4.25 10.82
N LYS A 13 -15.88 -4.48 11.73
CA LYS A 13 -15.74 -3.70 12.96
C LYS A 13 -15.13 -2.32 12.71
N HIS A 14 -14.11 -2.23 11.85
CA HIS A 14 -13.27 -1.03 11.72
C HIS A 14 -13.40 -0.31 10.38
N LYS A 15 -14.14 -0.86 9.41
CA LYS A 15 -14.32 -0.31 8.06
C LYS A 15 -13.01 -0.26 7.25
N LEU A 16 -13.09 -0.04 5.93
CA LEU A 16 -11.96 -0.14 4.99
C LEU A 16 -10.78 0.74 5.37
N ALA A 17 -11.03 2.00 5.75
CA ALA A 17 -9.98 2.98 6.03
C ALA A 17 -9.01 2.52 7.13
N ILE A 18 -9.51 1.86 8.17
CA ILE A 18 -8.71 1.39 9.30
C ILE A 18 -8.28 -0.07 9.11
N ALA A 19 -9.21 -0.96 8.73
CA ALA A 19 -8.91 -2.39 8.62
C ALA A 19 -7.97 -2.72 7.46
N LYS A 20 -8.01 -1.90 6.40
CA LYS A 20 -7.40 -2.15 5.10
C LYS A 20 -6.92 -0.84 4.44
N PRO A 21 -6.03 -0.07 5.09
CA PRO A 21 -5.63 1.27 4.64
C PRO A 21 -5.02 1.30 3.23
N VAL A 22 -4.36 0.22 2.81
CA VAL A 22 -3.82 0.10 1.44
C VAL A 22 -4.93 0.08 0.39
N TYR A 23 -6.02 -0.65 0.64
CA TYR A 23 -7.16 -0.67 -0.26
C TYR A 23 -7.94 0.65 -0.22
N HIS A 24 -8.04 1.29 0.94
CA HIS A 24 -8.61 2.64 1.03
C HIS A 24 -7.83 3.65 0.18
N ALA A 25 -6.49 3.68 0.32
CA ALA A 25 -5.62 4.53 -0.47
C ALA A 25 -5.75 4.26 -1.98
N GLN A 26 -5.89 2.99 -2.38
CA GLN A 26 -6.11 2.62 -3.77
C GLN A 26 -7.42 3.21 -4.33
N VAL A 27 -8.53 3.06 -3.59
CA VAL A 27 -9.83 3.62 -4.00
C VAL A 27 -9.74 5.15 -4.13
N VAL A 28 -9.13 5.80 -3.14
CA VAL A 28 -8.99 7.26 -3.11
C VAL A 28 -8.11 7.78 -4.25
N LEU A 29 -7.03 7.07 -4.60
CA LEU A 29 -6.21 7.40 -5.76
C LEU A 29 -7.00 7.28 -7.06
N TYR A 30 -7.83 6.24 -7.22
CA TYR A 30 -8.68 6.11 -8.39
C TYR A 30 -9.72 7.23 -8.47
N GLN A 31 -10.32 7.61 -7.35
CA GLN A 31 -11.24 8.75 -7.31
C GLN A 31 -10.57 10.06 -7.76
N ALA A 32 -9.31 10.29 -7.37
CA ALA A 32 -8.56 11.46 -7.81
C ALA A 32 -8.18 11.41 -9.30
N TYR A 33 -7.49 10.36 -9.73
CA TYR A 33 -6.89 10.29 -11.07
C TYR A 33 -7.88 9.94 -12.19
N LEU A 34 -9.04 9.37 -11.87
CA LEU A 34 -10.12 9.11 -12.82
C LEU A 34 -11.24 10.15 -12.70
N GLU A 35 -11.04 11.21 -11.91
CA GLU A 35 -12.02 12.29 -11.70
C GLU A 35 -13.37 11.81 -11.11
N LEU A 36 -13.37 10.70 -10.35
CA LEU A 36 -14.56 10.10 -9.73
C LEU A 36 -14.77 10.57 -8.27
N HIS A 37 -14.48 11.84 -7.99
CA HIS A 37 -14.48 12.38 -6.63
C HIS A 37 -15.80 13.04 -6.21
N GLU A 38 -16.71 13.29 -7.17
CA GLU A 38 -18.02 13.92 -6.91
C GLU A 38 -18.94 13.04 -6.06
N HIS A 39 -18.76 11.71 -6.13
CA HIS A 39 -19.56 10.74 -5.40
C HIS A 39 -18.68 9.70 -4.70
N PRO A 40 -19.12 9.16 -3.54
CA PRO A 40 -18.41 8.07 -2.89
C PRO A 40 -18.30 6.85 -3.80
N ALA A 41 -17.12 6.22 -3.82
CA ALA A 41 -16.95 4.93 -4.46
C ALA A 41 -17.60 3.81 -3.63
N ILE A 42 -17.92 2.69 -4.29
CA ILE A 42 -18.40 1.48 -3.60
C ILE A 42 -17.22 0.53 -3.43
N PHE A 43 -16.94 0.13 -2.19
CA PHE A 43 -16.02 -0.97 -1.91
C PHE A 43 -16.80 -2.22 -1.52
N THR A 44 -16.51 -3.33 -2.19
CA THR A 44 -17.11 -4.64 -1.89
C THR A 44 -16.06 -5.67 -1.50
N ALA A 45 -16.35 -6.38 -0.41
CA ALA A 45 -15.61 -7.55 0.01
C ALA A 45 -16.50 -8.79 0.10
N ILE A 46 -15.90 -9.96 -0.11
CA ILE A 46 -16.57 -11.27 0.04
C ILE A 46 -15.82 -12.06 1.10
N ASN A 47 -16.55 -12.69 2.02
CA ASN A 47 -15.97 -13.62 2.97
C ASN A 47 -15.69 -14.96 2.27
N ALA A 48 -14.45 -15.42 2.29
CA ALA A 48 -14.04 -16.68 1.67
C ALA A 48 -14.66 -17.91 2.36
N ASP A 49 -14.97 -17.79 3.64
CA ASP A 49 -15.46 -18.89 4.47
C ASP A 49 -16.99 -19.01 4.43
N THR A 50 -17.71 -17.87 4.35
CA THR A 50 -19.19 -17.83 4.45
C THR A 50 -19.88 -17.32 3.18
N MET A 51 -19.14 -16.79 2.21
CA MET A 51 -19.66 -16.13 0.99
C MET A 51 -20.51 -14.88 1.25
N GLU A 52 -20.52 -14.37 2.48
CA GLU A 52 -21.17 -13.11 2.81
C GLU A 52 -20.55 -11.94 2.05
N ILE A 53 -21.38 -10.93 1.74
CA ILE A 53 -20.98 -9.74 0.99
C ILE A 53 -21.04 -8.53 1.90
N TYR A 54 -19.91 -7.83 1.99
CA TYR A 54 -19.78 -6.57 2.70
C TYR A 54 -19.66 -5.46 1.67
N THR A 55 -20.41 -4.39 1.86
CA THR A 55 -20.36 -3.21 0.99
C THR A 55 -20.35 -1.95 1.83
N GLU A 56 -19.49 -1.00 1.48
CA GLU A 56 -19.53 0.33 2.05
C GLU A 56 -19.22 1.43 1.04
N LEU A 57 -19.66 2.64 1.38
CA LEU A 57 -19.33 3.86 0.65
C LEU A 57 -17.98 4.40 1.12
N VAL A 58 -17.12 4.72 0.17
CA VAL A 58 -15.80 5.30 0.39
C VAL A 58 -15.84 6.75 -0.12
N PRO A 59 -16.02 7.74 0.78
CA PRO A 59 -15.97 9.14 0.38
C PRO A 59 -14.56 9.51 -0.09
N PHE A 60 -14.48 10.49 -0.97
CA PHE A 60 -13.20 10.99 -1.44
C PHE A 60 -12.42 11.66 -0.30
N ASP A 61 -11.16 11.28 -0.13
CA ASP A 61 -10.21 11.90 0.79
C ASP A 61 -9.09 12.57 0.00
N ALA A 62 -9.25 13.85 -0.30
CA ALA A 62 -8.28 14.64 -1.06
C ALA A 62 -6.90 14.70 -0.39
N VAL A 63 -6.86 14.70 0.95
CA VAL A 63 -5.60 14.78 1.71
C VAL A 63 -4.84 13.47 1.60
N LEU A 64 -5.53 12.35 1.74
CA LEU A 64 -4.93 11.04 1.52
C LEU A 64 -4.47 10.87 0.08
N ALA A 65 -5.28 11.28 -0.91
CA ALA A 65 -4.92 11.23 -2.32
C ALA A 65 -3.60 11.95 -2.58
N GLN A 66 -3.53 13.23 -2.20
CA GLN A 66 -2.33 14.05 -2.38
C GLN A 66 -1.11 13.42 -1.70
N ARG A 67 -1.26 12.99 -0.44
CA ARG A 67 -0.15 12.38 0.32
C ARG A 67 0.36 11.09 -0.33
N MET A 68 -0.52 10.27 -0.91
CA MET A 68 -0.10 9.05 -1.60
C MET A 68 0.56 9.37 -2.94
N SER A 69 0.05 10.35 -3.68
CA SER A 69 0.68 10.86 -4.91
C SER A 69 2.08 11.40 -4.64
N ASP A 70 2.27 12.23 -3.61
CA ASP A 70 3.58 12.79 -3.25
C ASP A 70 4.59 11.69 -2.89
N ARG A 71 4.14 10.63 -2.21
CA ARG A 71 4.99 9.47 -1.91
C ARG A 71 5.41 8.74 -3.18
N ALA A 72 4.49 8.55 -4.13
CA ALA A 72 4.82 7.93 -5.41
C ALA A 72 5.83 8.78 -6.20
N VAL A 73 5.64 10.10 -6.25
CA VAL A 73 6.60 11.02 -6.90
C VAL A 73 7.99 10.88 -6.29
N LYS A 74 8.11 10.81 -4.95
CA LYS A 74 9.41 10.61 -4.29
C LYS A 74 10.08 9.31 -4.70
N VAL A 75 9.33 8.22 -4.82
CA VAL A 75 9.89 6.92 -5.25
C VAL A 75 10.35 6.98 -6.70
N ILE A 76 9.55 7.56 -7.59
CA ILE A 76 9.88 7.68 -9.02
C ILE A 76 11.12 8.55 -9.20
N THR A 77 11.13 9.74 -8.60
CA THR A 77 12.26 10.68 -8.69
C THR A 77 13.56 10.11 -8.13
N ALA A 78 13.52 9.45 -6.97
CA ALA A 78 14.69 8.76 -6.41
C ALA A 78 15.17 7.63 -7.33
N THR A 79 14.24 6.87 -7.92
CA THR A 79 14.59 5.80 -8.87
C THR A 79 15.24 6.35 -10.13
N ASP A 80 14.70 7.42 -10.70
CA ASP A 80 15.24 8.09 -11.89
C ASP A 80 16.62 8.71 -11.63
N ALA A 81 16.86 9.22 -10.42
CA ALA A 81 18.15 9.73 -9.97
C ALA A 81 19.17 8.61 -9.63
N GLY A 82 18.75 7.34 -9.67
CA GLY A 82 19.59 6.21 -9.28
C GLY A 82 19.91 6.17 -7.78
N GLU A 83 19.13 6.87 -6.95
CA GLU A 83 19.31 6.90 -5.50
C GLU A 83 19.15 5.49 -4.92
N LEU A 84 20.08 5.13 -4.03
CA LEU A 84 19.97 3.93 -3.22
C LEU A 84 19.63 4.34 -1.79
N LEU A 85 18.69 3.63 -1.18
CA LEU A 85 18.48 3.76 0.25
C LEU A 85 19.76 3.35 1.00
N PRO A 86 20.03 3.95 2.17
CA PRO A 86 21.13 3.53 3.02
C PRO A 86 21.07 2.03 3.31
N ARG A 87 22.24 1.42 3.49
CA ARG A 87 22.32 0.04 3.94
C ARG A 87 21.59 -0.10 5.28
N ALA A 88 20.73 -1.10 5.40
CA ALA A 88 20.06 -1.41 6.67
C ALA A 88 21.03 -1.91 7.75
N PHE A 89 22.20 -2.44 7.35
CA PHE A 89 23.21 -3.02 8.24
C PHE A 89 24.62 -2.60 7.82
N HIS A 90 25.54 -2.60 8.77
CA HIS A 90 26.93 -2.19 8.56
C HIS A 90 27.84 -3.30 8.05
N GLU A 91 27.40 -4.56 8.07
CA GLU A 91 28.20 -5.72 7.66
C GLU A 91 27.45 -6.57 6.62
N SER A 92 28.16 -6.97 5.56
CA SER A 92 27.61 -7.84 4.51
C SER A 92 27.27 -9.24 5.02
N THR A 93 27.90 -9.63 6.11
CA THR A 93 27.73 -10.89 6.80
C THR A 93 26.57 -10.87 7.80
N HIS A 94 25.80 -9.78 7.94
CA HIS A 94 24.56 -9.82 8.71
C HIS A 94 23.59 -10.86 8.12
N PHE A 95 22.88 -11.64 8.94
CA PHE A 95 22.11 -12.79 8.46
C PHE A 95 21.04 -12.40 7.42
N GLU A 96 20.40 -11.24 7.59
CA GLU A 96 19.45 -10.68 6.64
C GLU A 96 20.11 -10.20 5.34
N CYS A 97 21.36 -9.72 5.40
CA CYS A 97 22.13 -9.38 4.20
C CYS A 97 22.54 -10.63 3.42
N ARG A 98 23.02 -11.68 4.10
CA ARG A 98 23.45 -12.94 3.46
C ARG A 98 22.35 -13.63 2.68
N MET A 99 21.10 -13.48 3.12
CA MET A 99 19.92 -14.05 2.48
C MET A 99 19.24 -13.07 1.51
N CYS A 100 19.79 -11.86 1.33
CA CYS A 100 19.21 -10.86 0.44
C CYS A 100 19.58 -11.15 -1.02
N PRO A 101 18.61 -11.31 -1.94
CA PRO A 101 18.89 -11.48 -3.37
C PRO A 101 19.66 -10.30 -4.00
N TRP A 102 19.68 -9.15 -3.33
CA TRP A 102 20.30 -7.91 -3.78
C TRP A 102 21.59 -7.56 -3.02
N GLN A 103 22.13 -8.45 -2.17
CA GLN A 103 23.34 -8.15 -1.37
C GLN A 103 24.47 -7.65 -2.28
N ASP A 104 24.62 -8.31 -3.42
CA ASP A 104 25.70 -8.10 -4.36
C ASP A 104 25.67 -6.69 -4.95
N ARG A 105 24.49 -6.24 -5.39
CA ARG A 105 24.27 -4.85 -5.84
C ARG A 105 24.46 -3.86 -4.68
N CYS A 106 23.95 -4.20 -3.50
CA CYS A 106 24.06 -3.36 -2.31
C CYS A 106 25.53 -3.13 -1.95
N TRP A 107 26.34 -4.17 -1.82
CA TRP A 107 27.75 -4.14 -1.40
C TRP A 107 28.77 -3.78 -2.48
N ARG A 108 28.38 -3.73 -3.77
CA ARG A 108 29.27 -3.28 -4.86
C ARG A 108 29.40 -1.75 -4.96
N ASN A 109 28.40 -0.99 -4.54
CA ASN A 109 28.44 0.47 -4.67
C ASN A 109 29.10 1.11 -3.43
N PRO A 110 30.05 2.06 -3.61
CA PRO A 110 30.51 2.90 -2.51
C PRO A 110 29.32 3.68 -1.95
N THR A 111 29.16 3.66 -0.63
CA THR A 111 28.19 4.53 0.08
C THR A 111 28.66 5.97 0.08
#